data_AF-B4FH77-F1
#
_entry.id   AF-B4FH77-F1
#
_cell.length_a   1.000
_cell.length_b   1.000
_cell.length_c   1.000
_cell.angle_alpha   90.00
_cell.angle_beta   90.00
_cell.angle_gamma   90.00
#
_symmetry.space_group_name_H-M   'P 1'
#
loop_
_entity.id
_entity.type
_entity.pdbx_description
1 polymer ?
#
loop_
_entity_poly.entity_id
_entity_poly.type
_entity_poly.pdbx_seq_one_letter_code
_entity_poly.pdbx_strand_id
1 'polypeptide(L)'
;MPKSKRNRPVTLSKTKKKPGLERKGKVVAEIKDAVDKYSSAYVFTYDNMRNQKLKDLREQLKSSSRIFLAGKKVMQIALGRSPADEAKTGLHKLSKFLQGNSGLLFTNLPRDDVER
;
A
#
# COMPACT_ATOMS: atom_id res chain seq x y z
N MET A 1 38.45 14.93 -16.53
CA MET A 1 37.71 16.01 -15.84
C MET A 1 36.28 15.52 -15.55
N PRO A 2 35.75 15.65 -14.33
CA PRO A 2 34.38 15.23 -14.04
C PRO A 2 33.41 16.13 -14.83
N LYS A 3 32.76 15.56 -15.84
CA LYS A 3 31.84 16.28 -16.73
C LYS A 3 30.66 16.83 -15.93
N SER A 4 30.62 18.16 -15.77
CA SER A 4 29.47 18.96 -15.33
C SER A 4 28.73 18.46 -14.08
N LYS A 5 29.27 18.75 -12.89
CA LYS A 5 28.55 18.62 -11.63
C LYS A 5 27.78 19.92 -11.36
N ARG A 6 26.46 19.94 -11.64
CA ARG A 6 25.60 21.10 -11.38
C ARG A 6 25.44 21.32 -9.87
N ASN A 7 25.46 22.58 -9.44
CA ASN A 7 25.20 22.92 -8.04
C ASN A 7 23.80 22.45 -7.62
N ARG A 8 23.69 21.69 -6.53
CA ARG A 8 22.41 21.32 -5.92
C ARG A 8 22.23 22.16 -4.67
N PRO A 9 21.25 23.10 -4.64
CA PRO A 9 20.97 23.87 -3.44
C PRO A 9 20.64 22.92 -2.28
N VAL A 10 21.33 23.08 -1.16
CA VAL A 10 21.14 22.26 0.04
C VAL A 10 20.16 22.95 0.96
N THR A 11 19.08 22.24 1.31
CA THR A 11 18.03 22.72 2.21
C THR A 11 18.47 22.60 3.68
N LEU A 12 18.23 23.64 4.48
CA LEU A 12 18.50 23.68 5.93
C LEU A 12 17.32 23.17 6.80
N SER A 13 16.33 22.52 6.19
CA SER A 13 15.15 22.02 6.92
C SER A 13 15.55 20.93 7.92
N LYS A 14 14.87 20.88 9.06
CA LYS A 14 15.05 19.83 10.08
C LYS A 14 14.61 18.44 9.58
N THR A 15 13.79 18.37 8.53
CA THR A 15 13.26 17.09 8.01
C THR A 15 14.29 16.34 7.20
N LYS A 16 14.83 15.27 7.78
CA LYS A 16 15.71 14.33 7.07
C LYS A 16 14.90 13.46 6.11
N LYS A 17 15.53 13.06 5.00
CA LYS A 17 14.95 12.05 4.11
C LYS A 17 14.73 10.76 4.89
N LYS A 18 13.49 10.29 4.93
CA LYS A 18 13.21 8.98 5.53
C LYS A 18 13.86 7.89 4.68
N PRO A 19 14.55 6.90 5.28
CA PRO A 19 15.14 5.79 4.54
C PRO A 19 14.02 5.04 3.81
N GLY A 20 14.04 5.13 2.48
CA GLY A 20 12.97 4.61 1.64
C GLY A 20 12.86 3.08 1.70
N LEU A 21 13.97 2.39 1.94
CA LEU A 21 14.02 0.93 1.98
C LEU A 21 13.32 0.37 3.24
N GLU A 22 13.66 0.89 4.42
CA GLU A 22 13.08 0.46 5.69
C GLU A 22 11.57 0.67 5.71
N ARG A 23 11.09 1.83 5.25
CA ARG A 23 9.66 2.11 5.19
C ARG A 23 8.92 1.15 4.26
N LYS A 24 9.51 0.85 3.10
CA LYS A 24 8.91 -0.12 2.16
C LYS A 24 8.90 -1.52 2.76
N GLY A 25 9.97 -1.94 3.43
CA GLY A 25 10.04 -3.22 4.13
C GLY A 25 8.97 -3.35 5.22
N LYS A 26 8.78 -2.30 6.03
CA LYS A 26 7.71 -2.26 7.06
C LYS A 26 6.32 -2.40 6.44
N VAL A 27 6.04 -1.68 5.35
CA VAL A 27 4.74 -1.78 4.65
C VAL A 27 4.52 -3.19 4.12
N VAL A 28 5.54 -3.84 3.58
CA VAL A 28 5.43 -5.24 3.11
C VAL A 28 5.11 -6.18 4.27
N ALA A 29 5.80 -6.03 5.41
CA ALA A 29 5.54 -6.85 6.59
C ALA A 29 4.12 -6.64 7.14
N GLU A 30 3.65 -5.38 7.22
CA GLU A 30 2.28 -5.06 7.67
C GLU A 30 1.21 -5.61 6.72
N ILE A 31 1.45 -5.62 5.40
CA ILE A 31 0.50 -6.22 4.45
C ILE A 31 0.45 -7.74 4.61
N LYS A 32 1.60 -8.41 4.81
CA LYS A 32 1.63 -9.86 5.05
C LYS A 32 0.87 -10.22 6.33
N ASP A 33 1.11 -9.50 7.41
CA ASP A 33 0.38 -9.67 8.67
C ASP A 33 -1.13 -9.41 8.52
N ALA A 34 -1.53 -8.43 7.70
CA ALA A 34 -2.94 -8.20 7.39
C ALA A 34 -3.58 -9.33 6.54
N VAL A 35 -2.84 -9.93 5.61
CA VAL A 35 -3.32 -11.07 4.82
C VAL A 35 -3.67 -12.28 5.71
N ASP A 36 -2.92 -12.47 6.80
CA ASP A 36 -3.17 -13.54 7.76
C ASP A 36 -4.32 -13.20 8.72
N LYS A 37 -4.45 -11.94 9.13
CA LYS A 37 -5.46 -11.48 10.09
C LYS A 37 -6.87 -11.32 9.52
N TYR A 38 -6.97 -10.96 8.25
CA TYR A 38 -8.26 -10.65 7.62
C TYR A 38 -8.70 -11.75 6.66
N SER A 39 -10.02 -11.99 6.60
CA SER A 39 -10.59 -13.02 5.74
C SER A 39 -10.64 -12.59 4.27
N SER A 40 -10.88 -11.30 4.00
CA SER A 40 -11.12 -10.77 2.66
C SER A 40 -10.15 -9.65 2.30
N ALA A 41 -9.76 -9.59 1.02
CA ALA A 41 -8.88 -8.57 0.47
C ALA A 41 -9.48 -7.98 -0.82
N TYR A 42 -9.51 -6.66 -0.89
CA TYR A 42 -10.08 -5.88 -2.00
C TYR A 42 -9.04 -4.91 -2.56
N VAL A 43 -9.11 -4.70 -3.87
CA VAL A 43 -8.36 -3.65 -4.57
C VAL A 43 -9.35 -2.56 -4.94
N PHE A 44 -9.06 -1.32 -4.54
CA PHE A 44 -9.88 -0.17 -4.91
C PHE A 44 -9.04 0.86 -5.67
N THR A 45 -9.64 1.49 -6.66
CA THR A 45 -9.05 2.64 -7.37
C THR A 45 -9.58 3.92 -6.78
N TYR A 46 -8.76 4.96 -6.79
CA TYR A 46 -9.17 6.29 -6.32
C TYR A 46 -8.63 7.37 -7.25
N ASP A 47 -9.40 8.43 -7.41
CA ASP A 47 -8.95 9.64 -8.11
C ASP A 47 -8.98 10.85 -7.16
N ASN A 48 -7.95 11.70 -7.24
CA ASN A 48 -7.83 12.92 -6.45
C ASN A 48 -8.07 12.77 -4.93
N MET A 49 -7.61 11.66 -4.33
CA MET A 49 -7.85 11.39 -2.92
C MET A 49 -7.12 12.39 -2.00
N ARG A 50 -7.87 12.95 -1.05
CA ARG A 50 -7.36 13.89 -0.03
C ARG A 50 -7.09 13.17 1.28
N ASN A 51 -6.03 13.57 1.97
CA ASN A 51 -5.61 12.97 3.24
C ASN A 51 -6.68 13.07 4.34
N GLN A 52 -7.53 14.10 4.34
CA GLN A 52 -8.63 14.25 5.31
C GLN A 52 -9.63 13.09 5.18
N LYS A 53 -10.24 12.94 4.00
CA LYS A 53 -11.19 11.85 3.74
C LYS A 53 -10.61 10.46 4.00
N LEU A 54 -9.34 10.25 3.69
CA LEU A 54 -8.67 8.98 3.97
C LEU A 54 -8.52 8.71 5.48
N LYS A 55 -8.28 9.75 6.29
CA LYS A 55 -8.23 9.60 7.74
C LYS A 55 -9.60 9.25 8.28
N ASP A 56 -10.63 9.96 7.85
CA ASP A 56 -12.02 9.70 8.27
C ASP A 56 -12.44 8.27 7.93
N LEU A 57 -12.15 7.82 6.70
CA LEU A 57 -12.42 6.44 6.26
C LEU A 57 -11.65 5.40 7.09
N ARG A 58 -10.39 5.68 7.44
CA ARG A 58 -9.61 4.80 8.31
C ARG A 58 -10.12 4.74 9.74
N GLU A 59 -10.72 5.82 10.22
CA GLU A 59 -11.28 5.90 11.56
C GLU A 59 -12.59 5.10 11.64
N GLN A 60 -13.46 5.28 10.65
CA GLN A 60 -14.70 4.50 10.51
C GLN A 60 -14.43 2.99 10.40
N LEU A 61 -13.42 2.60 9.62
CA LEU A 61 -13.10 1.21 9.35
C LEU A 61 -12.09 0.61 10.33
N LYS A 62 -11.65 1.36 11.36
CA LYS A 62 -10.55 0.96 12.26
C LYS A 62 -10.77 -0.37 12.96
N SER A 63 -12.03 -0.67 13.30
CA SER A 63 -12.40 -1.85 14.07
C SER A 63 -12.49 -3.13 13.23
N SER A 64 -12.79 -3.01 11.94
CA SER A 64 -13.12 -4.15 11.08
C SER A 64 -12.20 -4.32 9.88
N SER A 65 -11.47 -3.28 9.48
CA SER A 65 -10.74 -3.25 8.23
C SER A 65 -9.43 -2.45 8.29
N ARG A 66 -8.56 -2.68 7.31
CA ARG A 66 -7.25 -2.04 7.18
C ARG A 66 -7.00 -1.58 5.75
N ILE A 67 -6.78 -0.27 5.59
CA ILE A 67 -6.49 0.36 4.30
C ILE A 67 -5.00 0.63 4.13
N PHE A 68 -4.42 0.06 3.07
CA PHE A 68 -3.05 0.30 2.65
C PHE A 68 -3.00 1.12 1.35
N LEU A 69 -2.19 2.17 1.41
CA LEU A 69 -1.85 3.03 0.28
C LEU A 69 -0.33 3.13 0.21
N ALA A 70 0.24 2.41 -0.73
CA ALA A 70 1.68 2.35 -0.95
C ALA A 70 2.00 2.38 -2.44
N GLY A 71 3.29 2.34 -2.79
CA GLY A 71 3.67 2.22 -4.20
C GLY A 71 3.17 0.88 -4.76
N LYS A 72 2.56 0.88 -5.96
CA LYS A 72 2.03 -0.33 -6.62
C LYS A 72 2.99 -1.52 -6.60
N LYS A 73 4.27 -1.29 -6.91
CA LYS A 73 5.30 -2.34 -6.91
C LYS A 73 5.54 -2.95 -5.53
N VAL A 74 5.39 -2.17 -4.46
CA VAL A 74 5.54 -2.64 -3.07
C VAL A 74 4.37 -3.54 -2.70
N MET A 75 3.14 -3.13 -3.05
CA MET A 75 1.94 -3.92 -2.82
C MET A 75 1.95 -5.21 -3.64
N GLN A 76 2.40 -5.17 -4.90
CA GLN A 76 2.59 -6.37 -5.73
C GLN A 76 3.64 -7.35 -5.16
N ILE A 77 4.72 -6.85 -4.57
CA ILE A 77 5.72 -7.71 -3.90
C ILE A 77 5.12 -8.32 -2.63
N ALA A 78 4.30 -7.57 -1.89
CA ALA A 78 3.69 -8.08 -0.66
C ALA A 78 2.67 -9.19 -0.92
N LEU A 79 1.90 -9.11 -2.02
CA LEU A 79 0.92 -10.12 -2.43
C LEU A 79 1.51 -11.32 -3.16
N GLY A 80 2.65 -11.13 -3.84
CA GLY A 80 3.24 -12.11 -4.75
C GLY A 80 3.00 -11.74 -6.22
N ARG A 81 4.07 -11.79 -7.03
CA ARG A 81 4.00 -11.57 -8.48
C ARG A 81 3.79 -12.86 -9.26
N SER A 82 4.25 -13.96 -8.68
CA SER A 82 4.29 -15.32 -9.22
C SER A 82 3.59 -16.26 -8.25
N PRO A 83 3.05 -17.39 -8.72
CA PRO A 83 2.44 -18.40 -7.85
C PRO A 83 3.36 -18.94 -6.76
N ALA A 84 4.67 -18.95 -7.02
CA ALA A 84 5.69 -19.41 -6.08
C ALA A 84 5.94 -18.43 -4.91
N ASP A 85 5.62 -17.14 -5.07
CA ASP A 85 5.88 -16.09 -4.08
C ASP A 85 4.60 -15.59 -3.39
N GLU A 86 3.47 -16.30 -3.59
CA GLU A 86 2.20 -15.89 -2.99
C GLU A 86 2.19 -16.12 -1.48
N ALA A 87 1.80 -15.09 -0.73
CA ALA A 87 1.57 -15.23 0.71
C ALA A 87 0.38 -16.17 1.02
N LYS A 88 -0.59 -16.25 0.10
CA LYS A 88 -1.81 -17.07 0.23
C LYS A 88 -2.33 -17.39 -1.17
N THR A 89 -2.85 -18.59 -1.36
CA THR A 89 -3.29 -19.09 -2.67
C THR A 89 -4.31 -18.16 -3.31
N GLY A 90 -3.97 -17.58 -4.47
CA GLY A 90 -4.85 -16.73 -5.28
C GLY A 90 -4.56 -15.22 -5.22
N LEU A 91 -3.65 -14.76 -4.35
CA LEU A 91 -3.28 -13.34 -4.22
C LEU A 91 -2.54 -12.78 -5.43
N HIS A 92 -1.87 -13.62 -6.23
CA HIS A 92 -1.25 -13.17 -7.48
C HIS A 92 -2.27 -12.60 -8.47
N LYS A 93 -3.56 -12.96 -8.35
CA LYS A 93 -4.61 -12.42 -9.21
C LYS A 93 -4.91 -10.96 -8.84
N LEU A 94 -4.93 -10.63 -7.56
CA LEU A 94 -5.12 -9.26 -7.05
C LEU A 94 -3.96 -8.35 -7.47
N SER A 95 -2.74 -8.89 -7.58
CA SER A 95 -1.57 -8.10 -7.97
C SER A 95 -1.65 -7.57 -9.42
N LYS A 96 -2.44 -8.21 -10.29
CA LYS A 96 -2.71 -7.76 -11.68
C LYS A 96 -3.62 -6.53 -11.75
N PHE A 97 -4.53 -6.38 -10.77
CA PHE A 97 -5.47 -5.26 -10.68
C PHE A 97 -4.86 -4.00 -10.05
N LEU A 98 -3.66 -4.11 -9.45
CA LEU A 98 -2.91 -2.95 -8.92
C LEU A 98 -2.33 -2.09 -10.06
N GLN A 99 -3.19 -1.33 -10.73
CA GLN A 99 -2.83 -0.40 -11.79
C GLN A 99 -3.25 1.04 -11.44
N GLY A 100 -2.46 2.01 -11.89
CA GLY A 100 -2.73 3.43 -11.63
C GLY A 100 -2.72 3.79 -10.13
N ASN A 101 -3.70 4.61 -9.74
CA ASN A 101 -3.94 5.02 -8.37
C ASN A 101 -4.83 3.98 -7.67
N SER A 102 -4.19 2.94 -7.13
CA SER A 102 -4.85 1.80 -6.50
C SER A 102 -4.39 1.60 -5.06
N GLY A 103 -5.31 1.25 -4.17
CA GLY A 103 -5.08 0.86 -2.78
C GLY A 103 -5.54 -0.56 -2.49
N LEU A 104 -5.13 -1.07 -1.33
CA LEU A 104 -5.59 -2.35 -0.79
C LEU A 104 -6.44 -2.11 0.44
N LEU A 105 -7.55 -2.85 0.54
CA LEU A 105 -8.42 -2.91 1.69
C LEU A 105 -8.50 -4.36 2.16
N PHE A 106 -8.12 -4.60 3.41
CA PHE A 106 -8.34 -5.89 4.08
C PHE A 106 -9.49 -5.73 5.06
N THR A 107 -10.45 -6.64 5.07
CA THR A 107 -11.64 -6.51 5.91
C THR A 107 -12.18 -7.87 6.32
N ASN A 108 -12.84 -7.89 7.48
CA ASN A 108 -13.63 -9.02 7.97
C ASN A 108 -15.14 -8.81 7.77
N LEU A 109 -15.56 -7.71 7.15
CA LEU A 109 -16.95 -7.43 6.85
C LEU A 109 -17.46 -8.31 5.71
N PRO A 110 -18.78 -8.63 5.70
CA PRO A 110 -19.41 -9.30 4.58
C PRO A 110 -19.32 -8.42 3.33
N ARG A 111 -19.28 -9.06 2.16
CA ARG A 111 -19.13 -8.40 0.86
C ARG A 111 -20.13 -7.27 0.62
N ASP A 112 -21.37 -7.43 1.10
CA ASP A 112 -22.46 -6.48 0.93
C ASP A 112 -22.17 -5.10 1.57
N ASP A 113 -21.49 -5.09 2.72
CA ASP A 113 -21.12 -3.85 3.42
C ASP A 113 -19.93 -3.14 2.76
N VAL A 114 -19.14 -3.87 1.95
CA VAL A 114 -17.91 -3.35 1.33
C VAL A 114 -18.16 -2.81 -0.08
N GLU A 115 -19.10 -3.40 -0.81
CA GLU A 115 -19.45 -2.99 -2.18
C GLU A 115 -20.49 -1.84 -2.22
N ARG A 116 -20.96 -1.37 -1.07
CA ARG A 116 -21.99 -0.34 -0.93
C ARG A 116 -21.52 1.10 -1.21
#